data_AF-A0A1X0IEF2-F1
#
_entry.id   AF-A0A1X0IEF2-F1
#
_cell.length_a   1.000
_cell.length_b   1.000
_cell.length_c   1.000
_cell.angle_alpha   90.00
_cell.angle_beta   90.00
_cell.angle_gamma   90.00
#
_symmetry.space_group_name_H-M   'P 1'
#
loop_
_entity.id
_entity.type
_entity.pdbx_description
1 polymer ?
#
loop_
_entity_poly.entity_id
_entity_poly.type
_entity_poly.pdbx_seq_one_letter_code
_entity_poly.pdbx_strand_id
1 'polypeptide(L)'
;MDNRLQLKPYRSVSEHIDGAWWPRTTSLVDELPELLTSVSERLGPVVMVGYRRNGWQETPPLVQIGGKTVELLPFTSDEPSSVILIGEDGHHLTLHVIRPDAGEEVARQALEDARMPPDGGALPQSRSNVARSVADVADKLARHEGLGDERRTAQIKRWSEEAAEQFVNAPVQTFVPILVEHIVRNRMVESRRQAQSPLPASHH
;
A
#
# COMPACT_ATOMS: atom_id res chain seq x y z
N MET A 1 8.89 13.72 23.59
CA MET A 1 8.39 12.68 22.67
C MET A 1 7.90 13.40 21.44
N ASP A 2 8.80 13.58 20.48
CA ASP A 2 8.57 14.34 19.25
C ASP A 2 7.70 13.50 18.33
N ASN A 3 6.38 13.73 18.39
CA ASN A 3 5.42 12.98 17.61
C ASN A 3 5.53 13.40 16.13
N ARG A 4 6.17 12.55 15.31
CA ARG A 4 6.40 12.75 13.87
C ARG A 4 5.41 11.96 13.00
N LEU A 5 4.48 11.24 13.62
CA LEU A 5 3.46 10.45 12.95
C LEU A 5 2.11 10.75 13.57
N GLN A 6 1.23 11.36 12.78
CA GLN A 6 -0.14 11.61 13.17
C GLN A 6 -1.07 10.72 12.36
N LEU A 7 -1.71 9.75 13.02
CA LEU A 7 -2.76 8.94 12.43
C LEU A 7 -4.13 9.52 12.77
N LYS A 8 -5.08 9.39 11.85
CA LYS A 8 -6.48 9.71 12.09
C LYS A 8 -7.12 8.69 13.03
N PRO A 9 -8.00 9.12 13.95
CA PRO A 9 -8.66 8.23 14.90
C PRO A 9 -9.74 7.35 14.23
N TYR A 10 -10.33 7.79 13.11
CA TYR A 10 -11.36 7.06 12.38
C TYR A 10 -11.13 7.20 10.87
N ARG A 11 -11.19 6.09 10.14
CA ARG A 11 -11.22 6.11 8.67
C ARG A 11 -12.68 6.31 8.24
N SER A 12 -13.04 7.52 7.84
CA SER A 12 -14.28 7.70 7.08
C SER A 12 -14.15 6.96 5.75
N VAL A 13 -15.20 6.29 5.28
CA VAL A 13 -15.17 5.49 4.02
C VAL A 13 -14.81 6.35 2.79
N SER A 14 -15.02 7.66 2.89
CA SER A 14 -14.67 8.68 1.91
C SER A 14 -13.29 9.30 2.11
N GLU A 15 -12.64 8.98 3.23
CA GLU A 15 -11.32 9.49 3.58
C GLU A 15 -10.23 8.47 3.30
N HIS A 16 -9.12 9.05 2.91
CA HIS A 16 -8.34 8.53 1.80
C HIS A 16 -6.84 8.54 2.12
N ILE A 17 -6.50 9.26 3.18
CA ILE A 17 -5.20 9.37 3.79
C ILE A 17 -5.45 9.08 5.27
N ASP A 18 -4.81 8.03 5.79
CA ASP A 18 -4.96 7.56 7.17
C ASP A 18 -4.17 8.44 8.17
N GLY A 19 -3.32 9.34 7.67
CA GLY A 19 -2.53 10.25 8.49
C GLY A 19 -1.42 10.97 7.74
N ALA A 20 -0.58 11.68 8.48
CA ALA A 20 0.64 12.30 7.97
C ALA A 20 1.85 11.84 8.76
N TRP A 21 2.98 11.82 8.07
CA TRP A 21 4.26 11.39 8.58
C TRP A 21 5.33 12.40 8.20
N TRP A 22 6.13 12.79 9.18
CA TRP A 22 7.24 13.73 9.02
C TRP A 22 8.58 13.01 9.27
N PRO A 23 9.20 12.43 8.23
CA PRO A 23 10.52 11.83 8.34
C PRO A 23 11.58 12.84 8.81
N ARG A 24 12.63 12.33 9.44
CA ARG A 24 13.81 13.13 9.84
C ARG A 24 14.77 13.33 8.67
N THR A 25 14.85 12.35 7.78
CA THR A 25 15.77 12.34 6.65
C THR A 25 15.07 11.99 5.34
N THR A 26 15.78 12.15 4.23
CA THR A 26 15.37 11.68 2.89
C THR A 26 15.78 10.23 2.62
N SER A 27 16.25 9.51 3.64
CA SER A 27 16.65 8.10 3.56
C SER A 27 15.50 7.20 3.98
N LEU A 28 14.68 6.73 3.04
CA LEU A 28 13.49 5.93 3.38
C LEU A 28 13.84 4.70 4.22
N VAL A 29 14.92 4.00 3.87
CA VAL A 29 15.39 2.79 4.56
C VAL A 29 15.70 3.04 6.05
N ASP A 30 16.21 4.22 6.40
CA ASP A 30 16.56 4.58 7.78
C ASP A 30 15.31 4.96 8.60
N GLU A 31 14.31 5.52 7.92
CA GLU A 31 13.09 6.03 8.52
C GLU A 31 12.01 4.94 8.70
N LEU A 32 12.02 3.91 7.85
CA LEU A 32 11.03 2.83 7.88
C LEU A 32 10.97 2.06 9.21
N PRO A 33 12.07 1.68 9.89
CA PRO A 33 11.99 0.97 11.16
C PRO A 33 11.16 1.69 12.23
N GLU A 34 11.33 3.01 12.37
CA GLU A 34 10.55 3.83 13.32
C GLU A 34 9.08 3.91 12.90
N LEU A 35 8.83 4.10 11.60
CA LEU A 35 7.48 4.16 11.04
C LEU A 35 6.73 2.83 11.22
N LEU A 36 7.35 1.71 10.84
CA LEU A 36 6.76 0.38 10.91
C LEU A 36 6.43 -0.02 12.35
N THR A 37 7.31 0.31 13.29
CA THR A 37 7.05 0.11 14.72
C THR A 37 5.80 0.87 15.16
N SER A 38 5.67 2.13 14.73
CA SER A 38 4.56 3.01 15.12
C SER A 38 3.21 2.59 14.51
N VAL A 39 3.22 1.95 13.33
CA VAL A 39 1.97 1.47 12.69
C VAL A 39 1.65 0.01 12.97
N SER A 40 2.59 -0.76 13.53
CA SER A 40 2.43 -2.21 13.73
C SER A 40 1.23 -2.59 14.59
N GLU A 41 0.82 -1.74 15.54
CA GLU A 41 -0.37 -2.00 16.37
C GLU A 41 -1.68 -1.93 15.58
N ARG A 42 -1.71 -1.14 14.49
CA ARG A 42 -2.91 -0.98 13.64
C ARG A 42 -2.88 -1.82 12.38
N LEU A 43 -1.73 -1.93 11.74
CA LEU A 43 -1.56 -2.60 10.45
C LEU A 43 -1.01 -4.02 10.57
N GLY A 44 -0.41 -4.35 11.71
CA GLY A 44 0.34 -5.59 11.88
C GLY A 44 1.66 -5.58 11.09
N PRO A 45 2.21 -6.75 10.77
CA PRO A 45 3.49 -6.86 10.08
C PRO A 45 3.39 -6.36 8.64
N VAL A 46 4.16 -5.33 8.32
CA VAL A 46 4.24 -4.76 6.98
C VAL A 46 5.16 -5.61 6.10
N VAL A 47 4.66 -5.93 4.90
CA VAL A 47 5.37 -6.75 3.90
C VAL A 47 5.78 -5.94 2.67
N MET A 48 5.16 -4.78 2.46
CA MET A 48 5.42 -3.92 1.31
C MET A 48 5.19 -2.45 1.65
N VAL A 49 6.03 -1.60 1.07
CA VAL A 49 5.93 -0.15 1.13
C VAL A 49 6.02 0.46 -0.26
N GLY A 50 4.93 1.05 -0.71
CA GLY A 50 4.91 1.87 -1.90
C GLY A 50 5.25 3.32 -1.55
N TYR A 51 6.15 3.95 -2.28
CA TYR A 51 6.56 5.33 -1.99
C TYR A 51 6.82 6.12 -3.27
N ARG A 52 6.49 7.42 -3.24
CA ARG A 52 6.81 8.31 -4.36
C ARG A 52 8.31 8.52 -4.42
N ARG A 53 8.92 8.42 -5.61
CA ARG A 53 10.37 8.62 -5.75
C ARG A 53 10.81 10.07 -5.46
N ASN A 54 9.88 11.03 -5.50
CA ASN A 54 10.19 12.45 -5.37
C ASN A 54 10.69 12.81 -3.97
N GLY A 55 11.99 13.10 -3.85
CA GLY A 55 12.64 13.57 -2.63
C GLY A 55 13.23 12.48 -1.74
N TRP A 56 13.13 11.21 -2.12
CA TRP A 56 13.78 10.10 -1.43
C TRP A 56 15.08 9.71 -2.14
N GLN A 57 16.06 9.27 -1.37
CA GLN A 57 17.27 8.65 -1.91
C GLN A 57 16.93 7.32 -2.62
N GLU A 58 17.86 6.83 -3.45
CA GLU A 58 17.70 5.53 -4.09
C GLU A 58 17.59 4.43 -3.02
N THR A 59 16.58 3.58 -3.13
CA THR A 59 16.36 2.48 -2.20
C THR A 59 16.50 1.15 -2.93
N PRO A 60 16.98 0.10 -2.24
CA PRO A 60 16.91 -1.25 -2.78
C PRO A 60 15.44 -1.66 -2.94
N PRO A 61 15.13 -2.60 -3.86
CA PRO A 61 13.76 -3.10 -4.05
C PRO A 61 13.27 -3.95 -2.86
N LEU A 62 14.19 -4.47 -2.04
CA LEU A 62 13.90 -5.28 -0.87
C LEU A 62 14.77 -4.81 0.29
N VAL A 63 14.18 -4.67 1.46
CA VAL A 63 14.88 -4.29 2.69
C VAL A 63 14.47 -5.23 3.82
N GLN A 64 15.39 -5.50 4.75
CA GLN A 64 15.10 -6.31 5.91
C GLN A 64 14.91 -5.42 7.15
N ILE A 65 13.71 -5.42 7.72
CA ILE A 65 13.34 -4.57 8.85
C ILE A 65 12.69 -5.45 9.91
N GLY A 66 13.22 -5.42 11.14
CA GLY A 66 12.68 -6.23 12.24
C GLY A 66 12.63 -7.73 11.94
N GLY A 67 13.57 -8.25 11.13
CA GLY A 67 13.60 -9.65 10.71
C GLY A 67 12.58 -10.04 9.63
N LYS A 68 11.83 -9.08 9.08
CA LYS A 68 10.92 -9.27 7.96
C LYS A 68 11.45 -8.63 6.69
N THR A 69 11.25 -9.29 5.57
CA THR A 69 11.56 -8.71 4.26
C THR A 69 10.40 -7.81 3.84
N VAL A 70 10.71 -6.55 3.59
CA VAL A 70 9.77 -5.52 3.15
C VAL A 70 10.14 -5.15 1.71
N GLU A 71 9.19 -5.26 0.80
CA GLU A 71 9.36 -4.84 -0.59
C GLU A 71 9.17 -3.32 -0.71
N LEU A 72 10.13 -2.62 -1.31
CA LEU A 72 10.07 -1.18 -1.55
C LEU A 72 9.76 -0.92 -3.02
N LEU A 73 8.62 -0.27 -3.25
CA LEU A 73 8.12 0.00 -4.59
C LEU A 73 8.11 1.51 -4.86
N PRO A 74 9.13 2.03 -5.57
CA PRO A 74 9.12 3.40 -6.04
C PRO A 74 8.08 3.58 -7.14
N PHE A 75 7.41 4.72 -7.14
CA PHE A 75 6.60 5.16 -8.28
C PHE A 75 6.72 6.66 -8.51
N THR A 76 6.37 7.08 -9.73
CA THR A 76 6.42 8.49 -10.16
C THR A 76 5.00 9.01 -10.31
N SER A 77 4.69 10.15 -9.67
CA SER A 77 3.40 10.85 -9.82
C SER A 77 3.58 12.33 -9.49
N ASP A 78 2.70 13.17 -10.02
CA ASP A 78 2.69 14.64 -9.85
C ASP A 78 1.97 15.09 -8.56
N GLU A 79 1.19 14.21 -7.94
CA GLU A 79 0.51 14.53 -6.66
C GLU A 79 1.52 14.57 -5.47
N PRO A 80 1.12 14.99 -4.26
CA PRO A 80 2.07 15.22 -3.18
C PRO A 80 2.67 13.93 -2.62
N SER A 81 3.88 14.05 -2.05
CA SER A 81 4.66 12.96 -1.45
C SER A 81 3.82 12.13 -0.48
N SER A 82 3.75 10.82 -0.72
CA SER A 82 2.97 9.88 0.07
C SER A 82 3.64 8.51 0.11
N VAL A 83 3.38 7.78 1.19
CA VAL A 83 3.78 6.39 1.39
C VAL A 83 2.55 5.55 1.69
N ILE A 84 2.51 4.34 1.16
CA ILE A 84 1.51 3.33 1.49
C ILE A 84 2.22 2.13 2.12
N LEU A 85 1.69 1.68 3.25
CA LEU A 85 2.18 0.53 3.99
C LEU A 85 1.15 -0.57 3.82
N ILE A 86 1.58 -1.78 3.44
CA ILE A 86 0.70 -2.93 3.24
C ILE A 86 1.09 -4.01 4.24
N GLY A 87 0.11 -4.39 5.07
CA GLY A 87 0.24 -5.49 6.02
C GLY A 87 0.07 -6.85 5.35
N GLU A 88 0.59 -7.90 5.98
CA GLU A 88 0.44 -9.30 5.54
C GLU A 88 -1.03 -9.73 5.41
N ASP A 89 -1.92 -9.12 6.18
CA ASP A 89 -3.38 -9.36 6.19
C ASP A 89 -4.12 -8.65 5.03
N GLY A 90 -3.41 -7.91 4.18
CA GLY A 90 -3.99 -7.14 3.07
C GLY A 90 -4.58 -5.79 3.47
N HIS A 91 -4.66 -5.49 4.77
CA HIS A 91 -4.88 -4.14 5.25
C HIS A 91 -3.75 -3.20 4.79
N HIS A 92 -4.07 -1.92 4.62
CA HIS A 92 -3.12 -0.91 4.18
C HIS A 92 -3.33 0.41 4.91
N LEU A 93 -2.26 1.19 5.07
CA LEU A 93 -2.29 2.55 5.57
C LEU A 93 -1.61 3.49 4.57
N THR A 94 -2.28 4.58 4.20
CA THR A 94 -1.72 5.62 3.34
C THR A 94 -1.39 6.86 4.16
N LEU A 95 -0.13 7.30 4.12
CA LEU A 95 0.35 8.45 4.87
C LEU A 95 0.89 9.53 3.93
N HIS A 96 0.50 10.77 4.19
CA HIS A 96 1.12 11.92 3.55
C HIS A 96 2.52 12.15 4.11
N VAL A 97 3.51 12.42 3.26
CA VAL A 97 4.89 12.64 3.67
C VAL A 97 5.19 14.13 3.67
N ILE A 98 5.43 14.66 4.86
CA ILE A 98 5.91 16.04 5.06
C ILE A 98 7.41 16.05 4.79
N ARG A 99 7.90 17.00 3.99
CA ARG A 99 9.33 17.06 3.66
C ARG A 99 10.18 17.22 4.93
N PRO A 100 11.30 16.51 5.07
CA PRO A 100 12.16 16.61 6.25
C PRO A 100 12.76 18.02 6.43
N ASP A 101 12.96 18.74 5.32
CA ASP A 101 13.45 20.13 5.28
C ASP A 101 12.36 21.18 5.58
N ALA A 102 11.10 20.75 5.79
CA ALA A 102 10.05 21.68 6.19
C ALA A 102 10.37 22.25 7.59
N GLY A 103 10.21 23.56 7.75
CA GLY A 103 10.36 24.23 9.04
C GLY A 103 9.45 23.59 10.10
N GLU A 104 9.94 23.46 11.33
CA GLU A 104 9.26 22.71 12.39
C GLU A 104 7.81 23.14 12.63
N GLU A 105 7.53 24.45 12.57
CA GLU A 105 6.17 24.99 12.71
C GLU A 105 5.25 24.54 11.57
N VAL A 106 5.74 24.55 10.32
CA VAL A 106 4.99 24.10 9.14
C VAL A 106 4.72 22.60 9.22
N ALA A 107 5.72 21.82 9.65
CA ALA A 107 5.58 20.38 9.79
C ALA A 107 4.59 20.01 10.89
N ARG A 108 4.62 20.68 12.05
CA ARG A 108 3.62 20.49 13.10
C ARG A 108 2.23 20.87 12.63
N GLN A 109 2.08 22.01 11.95
CA GLN A 109 0.78 22.43 11.44
C GLN A 109 0.21 21.41 10.45
N ALA A 110 1.04 20.83 9.57
CA ALA A 110 0.62 19.79 8.63
C ALA A 110 0.27 18.46 9.33
N LEU A 111 0.97 18.09 10.40
CA LEU A 111 0.59 16.95 11.24
C LEU A 111 -0.76 17.19 11.93
N GLU A 112 -0.99 18.40 12.44
CA GLU A 112 -2.26 18.77 13.07
C GLU A 112 -3.43 18.81 12.08
N ASP A 113 -3.21 19.34 10.87
CA ASP A 113 -4.21 19.35 9.79
C ASP A 113 -4.58 17.92 9.37
N ALA A 114 -3.61 17.01 9.31
CA ALA A 114 -3.85 15.60 9.05
C ALA A 114 -4.66 14.88 10.14
N ARG A 115 -4.82 15.48 11.32
CA ARG A 115 -5.71 14.97 12.37
C ARG A 115 -7.18 15.31 12.10
N MET A 116 -7.45 16.35 11.32
CA MET A 116 -8.79 16.76 10.91
C MET A 116 -9.23 16.02 9.64
N PRO A 117 -10.52 15.70 9.49
CA PRO A 117 -11.05 15.22 8.22
C PRO A 117 -10.93 16.33 7.17
N PRO A 118 -10.54 16.03 5.91
CA PRO A 118 -10.51 17.04 4.87
C PRO A 118 -11.94 17.45 4.57
N ASP A 119 -12.20 18.76 4.55
CA ASP A 119 -13.39 19.31 3.93
C ASP A 119 -13.42 18.81 2.46
N GLY A 120 -14.51 18.13 2.09
CA GLY A 120 -14.58 17.28 0.90
C GLY A 120 -14.24 18.01 -0.40
N GLY A 121 -13.04 17.76 -0.92
CA GLY A 121 -12.61 18.23 -2.25
C GLY A 121 -12.01 17.08 -3.06
N ALA A 122 -12.85 16.38 -3.84
CA ALA A 122 -12.41 15.30 -4.72
C ALA A 122 -11.86 15.83 -6.06
N LEU A 123 -10.73 15.31 -6.52
CA LEU A 123 -10.19 15.54 -7.87
C LEU A 123 -10.61 14.37 -8.82
N PRO A 124 -11.36 14.63 -9.92
CA PRO A 124 -11.97 13.58 -10.74
C PRO A 124 -11.12 13.02 -11.91
N GLN A 125 -9.87 13.45 -12.12
CA GLN A 125 -9.12 13.09 -13.34
C GLN A 125 -8.27 11.80 -13.27
N SER A 126 -7.98 11.25 -12.08
CA SER A 126 -7.08 10.09 -11.94
C SER A 126 -7.74 8.71 -12.20
N ARG A 127 -9.06 8.65 -12.47
CA ARG A 127 -9.83 7.38 -12.53
C ARG A 127 -9.57 6.50 -13.75
N SER A 128 -9.39 7.10 -14.91
CA SER A 128 -9.31 6.34 -16.16
C SER A 128 -7.95 5.67 -16.41
N ASN A 129 -6.84 6.25 -15.92
CA ASN A 129 -5.50 5.68 -16.10
C ASN A 129 -5.27 4.42 -15.24
N VAL A 130 -6.00 4.31 -14.14
CA VAL A 130 -5.86 3.20 -13.20
C VAL A 130 -6.58 1.96 -13.66
N ALA A 131 -7.81 2.08 -14.16
CA ALA A 131 -8.52 0.94 -14.74
C ALA A 131 -7.69 0.29 -15.87
N ARG A 132 -6.96 1.11 -16.65
CA ARG A 132 -6.05 0.61 -17.68
C ARG A 132 -4.81 -0.08 -17.09
N SER A 133 -4.23 0.47 -16.03
CA SER A 133 -3.06 -0.12 -15.34
C SER A 133 -3.41 -1.41 -14.59
N VAL A 134 -4.59 -1.50 -13.98
CA VAL A 134 -5.12 -2.71 -13.36
C VAL A 134 -5.29 -3.81 -14.39
N ALA A 135 -5.89 -3.51 -15.54
CA ALA A 135 -6.06 -4.48 -16.61
C ALA A 135 -4.71 -4.97 -17.15
N ASP A 136 -3.70 -4.09 -17.22
CA ASP A 136 -2.33 -4.44 -17.61
C ASP A 136 -1.67 -5.35 -16.56
N VAL A 137 -1.83 -5.06 -15.27
CA VAL A 137 -1.39 -5.93 -14.16
C VAL A 137 -2.06 -7.29 -14.22
N ALA A 138 -3.38 -7.33 -14.43
CA ALA A 138 -4.15 -8.56 -14.59
C ALA A 138 -3.61 -9.40 -15.74
N ASP A 139 -3.32 -8.77 -16.87
CA ASP A 139 -2.79 -9.43 -18.06
C ASP A 139 -1.35 -9.92 -17.85
N LYS A 140 -0.50 -9.12 -17.19
CA LYS A 140 0.87 -9.49 -16.82
C LYS A 140 0.90 -10.68 -15.87
N LEU A 141 0.07 -10.67 -14.83
CA LEU A 141 -0.07 -11.79 -13.89
C LEU A 141 -0.61 -13.03 -14.58
N ALA A 142 -1.63 -12.88 -15.44
CA ALA A 142 -2.18 -13.99 -16.20
C ALA A 142 -1.15 -14.65 -17.12
N ARG A 143 -0.29 -13.86 -17.77
CA ARG A 143 0.79 -14.37 -18.64
C ARG A 143 1.88 -15.11 -17.87
N HIS A 144 2.30 -14.59 -16.73
CA HIS A 144 3.40 -15.17 -15.95
C HIS A 144 2.96 -16.34 -15.06
N GLU A 145 1.78 -16.24 -14.43
CA GLU A 145 1.32 -17.19 -13.40
C GLU A 145 0.21 -18.13 -13.90
N GLY A 146 -0.39 -17.86 -15.07
CA GLY A 146 -1.40 -18.72 -15.68
C GLY A 146 -0.87 -20.09 -16.09
N LEU A 147 0.45 -20.21 -16.34
CA LEU A 147 1.13 -21.47 -16.70
C LEU A 147 0.44 -22.24 -17.85
N GLY A 148 -0.30 -21.55 -18.73
CA GLY A 148 -1.06 -22.13 -19.84
C GLY A 148 -2.44 -22.70 -19.48
N ASP A 149 -2.89 -22.60 -18.23
CA ASP A 149 -4.20 -23.08 -17.79
C ASP A 149 -5.26 -21.96 -17.89
N GLU A 150 -6.27 -22.18 -18.73
CA GLU A 150 -7.34 -21.19 -18.97
C GLU A 150 -8.18 -20.92 -17.71
N ARG A 151 -8.38 -21.93 -16.85
CA ARG A 151 -9.16 -21.74 -15.61
C ARG A 151 -8.39 -20.90 -14.60
N ARG A 152 -7.08 -21.10 -14.49
CA ARG A 152 -6.19 -20.29 -13.65
C ARG A 152 -6.10 -18.85 -14.15
N THR A 153 -5.97 -18.68 -15.46
CA THR A 153 -5.96 -17.37 -16.14
C THR A 153 -7.26 -16.60 -15.87
N ALA A 154 -8.41 -17.26 -15.99
CA ALA A 154 -9.71 -16.66 -15.67
C ALA A 154 -9.88 -16.35 -14.18
N GLN A 155 -9.30 -17.16 -13.28
CA GLN A 155 -9.29 -16.87 -11.84
C GLN A 155 -8.46 -15.62 -11.51
N ILE A 156 -7.26 -15.50 -12.09
CA ILE A 156 -6.37 -14.34 -11.90
C ILE A 156 -7.04 -13.05 -12.36
N LYS A 157 -7.69 -13.06 -13.53
CA LYS A 157 -8.43 -11.90 -14.05
C LYS A 157 -9.58 -11.49 -13.12
N ARG A 158 -10.40 -12.45 -12.67
CA ARG A 158 -11.49 -12.19 -11.71
C ARG A 158 -10.98 -11.63 -10.38
N TRP A 159 -9.92 -12.21 -9.81
CA TRP A 159 -9.35 -11.66 -8.57
C TRP A 159 -8.76 -10.27 -8.75
N SER A 160 -8.21 -9.97 -9.93
CA SER A 160 -7.71 -8.65 -10.25
C SER A 160 -8.82 -7.62 -10.41
N GLU A 161 -9.92 -8.00 -11.06
CA GLU A 161 -11.13 -7.17 -11.17
C GLU A 161 -11.75 -6.93 -9.80
N GLU A 162 -12.00 -7.99 -9.02
CA GLU A 162 -12.55 -7.86 -7.66
C GLU A 162 -11.64 -7.02 -6.74
N ALA A 163 -10.32 -7.21 -6.80
CA ALA A 163 -9.39 -6.40 -6.03
C ALA A 163 -9.44 -4.95 -6.49
N ALA A 164 -9.49 -4.68 -7.80
CA ALA A 164 -9.58 -3.32 -8.31
C ALA A 164 -10.90 -2.64 -7.97
N GLU A 165 -12.00 -3.38 -7.94
CA GLU A 165 -13.31 -2.89 -7.48
C GLU A 165 -13.26 -2.48 -6.01
N GLN A 166 -12.51 -3.18 -5.17
CA GLN A 166 -12.28 -2.77 -3.77
C GLN A 166 -11.51 -1.44 -3.67
N PHE A 167 -10.76 -1.08 -4.71
CA PHE A 167 -10.00 0.17 -4.78
C PHE A 167 -10.57 1.19 -5.79
N VAL A 168 -11.78 0.98 -6.34
CA VAL A 168 -12.41 1.89 -7.31
C VAL A 168 -12.67 3.28 -6.72
N ASN A 169 -12.88 3.30 -5.40
CA ASN A 169 -13.03 4.52 -4.63
C ASN A 169 -11.73 4.93 -3.94
N ALA A 170 -10.59 4.28 -4.20
CA ALA A 170 -9.32 4.67 -3.60
C ALA A 170 -8.84 6.02 -4.16
N PRO A 171 -8.28 6.88 -3.32
CA PRO A 171 -7.88 8.25 -3.67
C PRO A 171 -6.60 8.29 -4.46
N VAL A 172 -5.61 7.51 -4.02
CA VAL A 172 -4.31 7.42 -4.64
C VAL A 172 -4.36 6.25 -5.59
N GLN A 173 -5.05 6.56 -6.67
CA GLN A 173 -5.28 5.75 -7.84
C GLN A 173 -3.97 5.14 -8.38
N THR A 174 -2.85 5.86 -8.25
CA THR A 174 -1.51 5.40 -8.61
C THR A 174 -1.07 4.10 -7.91
N PHE A 175 -1.58 3.78 -6.71
CA PHE A 175 -1.21 2.56 -5.99
C PHE A 175 -2.06 1.34 -6.30
N VAL A 176 -3.24 1.55 -6.88
CA VAL A 176 -4.21 0.47 -7.14
C VAL A 176 -3.61 -0.68 -7.95
N PRO A 177 -2.86 -0.49 -9.05
CA PRO A 177 -2.25 -1.62 -9.76
C PRO A 177 -1.31 -2.45 -8.87
N ILE A 178 -0.55 -1.80 -7.98
CA ILE A 178 0.39 -2.46 -7.07
C ILE A 178 -0.36 -3.25 -6.00
N LEU A 179 -1.40 -2.66 -5.42
CA LEU A 179 -2.25 -3.30 -4.41
C LEU A 179 -3.01 -4.50 -4.98
N VAL A 180 -3.56 -4.33 -6.18
CA VAL A 180 -4.24 -5.41 -6.92
C VAL A 180 -3.27 -6.54 -7.20
N GLU A 181 -2.07 -6.23 -7.69
CA GLU A 181 -1.05 -7.24 -7.95
C GLU A 181 -0.72 -8.03 -6.68
N HIS A 182 -0.52 -7.34 -5.56
CA HIS A 182 -0.19 -7.97 -4.28
C HIS A 182 -1.31 -8.86 -3.76
N ILE A 183 -2.56 -8.38 -3.76
CA ILE A 183 -3.72 -9.17 -3.30
C ILE A 183 -3.90 -10.42 -4.15
N VAL A 184 -3.76 -10.30 -5.47
CA VAL A 184 -3.85 -11.44 -6.38
C VAL A 184 -2.70 -12.42 -6.13
N ARG A 185 -1.46 -11.95 -5.97
CA ARG A 185 -0.30 -12.79 -5.60
C ARG A 185 -0.49 -13.49 -4.26
N ASN A 186 -0.99 -12.79 -3.24
CA ASN A 186 -1.23 -13.38 -1.92
C ASN A 186 -2.31 -14.47 -1.99
N ARG A 187 -3.46 -14.18 -2.60
CA ARG A 187 -4.53 -15.17 -2.83
C ARG A 187 -4.04 -16.41 -3.59
N MET A 188 -3.13 -16.25 -4.55
CA MET A 188 -2.51 -17.38 -5.25
C MET A 188 -1.64 -18.25 -4.33
N VAL A 189 -0.83 -17.64 -3.47
CA VAL A 189 0.01 -18.34 -2.49
C VAL A 189 -0.87 -19.07 -1.47
N GLU A 190 -1.91 -18.41 -0.95
CA GLU A 190 -2.86 -18.98 -0.01
C GLU A 190 -3.65 -20.15 -0.63
N SER A 191 -4.16 -19.99 -1.85
CA SER A 191 -4.85 -21.05 -2.59
C SER A 191 -3.95 -22.27 -2.83
N ARG A 192 -2.67 -22.04 -3.16
CA ARG A 192 -1.67 -23.12 -3.29
C ARG A 192 -1.44 -23.84 -1.97
N ARG A 193 -1.34 -23.11 -0.85
CA ARG A 193 -1.23 -23.70 0.50
C ARG A 193 -2.45 -24.54 0.85
N GLN A 194 -3.66 -24.05 0.57
CA GLN A 194 -4.91 -24.79 0.83
C GLN A 194 -5.01 -26.07 0.00
N ALA A 195 -4.60 -26.04 -1.27
CA ALA A 195 -4.57 -27.23 -2.13
C ALA A 195 -3.51 -28.28 -1.70
N GLN A 196 -2.49 -27.87 -0.95
CA GLN A 196 -1.43 -28.75 -0.43
C GLN A 196 -1.68 -29.25 1.00
N SER A 197 -2.64 -28.66 1.72
CA SER A 197 -3.06 -29.14 3.04
C SER A 197 -3.95 -30.37 2.91
N PRO A 198 -3.53 -31.57 3.36
CA PRO A 198 -4.43 -32.72 3.44
C PRO A 198 -5.51 -32.45 4.49
N LEU A 199 -6.78 -32.70 4.10
CA LEU A 199 -7.93 -32.65 5.01
C LEU A 199 -7.63 -33.45 6.29
N PRO A 200 -7.97 -32.96 7.51
CA PRO A 200 -7.97 -33.82 8.67
C PRO A 200 -9.02 -34.92 8.43
N ALA A 201 -8.56 -36.17 8.38
CA ALA A 201 -9.41 -37.34 8.30
C ALA A 201 -10.46 -37.27 9.42
N SER A 202 -11.71 -37.14 9.02
CA SER A 202 -12.87 -37.22 9.90
C SER A 202 -12.85 -38.55 10.64
N HIS A 203 -12.60 -38.52 11.95
CA HIS A 203 -12.86 -39.67 12.80
C HIS A 203 -14.34 -39.65 13.19
N HIS A 204 -15.06 -40.56 12.52
CA HIS A 204 -16.14 -41.44 13.00
C HIS A 204 -17.17 -40.89 14.00
#